data_AF-Q5C6J8-F1
#
_entry.id   AF-Q5C6J8-F1
#
_cell.length_a   1.000
_cell.length_b   1.000
_cell.length_c   1.000
_cell.angle_alpha   90.00
_cell.angle_beta   90.00
_cell.angle_gamma   90.00
#
_symmetry.space_group_name_H-M   'P 1'
#
loop_
_entity.id
_entity.type
_entity.pdbx_description
1 polymer ?
#
loop_
_entity_poly.entity_id
_entity_poly.type
_entity_poly.pdbx_seq_one_letter_code
_entity_poly.pdbx_strand_id
1 'polypeptide(L)'
;MGLICIVVMVSNLRIVIILSIANILLSYALPYSDSAPQQFGLIYDEKTKCARQRYRLKHSEGNTSSSVYTYDYHDKIDGIHVVISISKKNLEFVDDYNIKPVLCLVNYSSNVPLALSYDLDFTLSAELINKSWYWLPPSSEASTIISVHILPKLLGLDYLVFWIRKAKRNPQYNSPTHWFHNDSDSLKKQYFS
;
A
#
# COMPACT_ATOMS: atom_id res chain seq x y z
N MET A 1 17.72 -67.02 -25.85
CA MET A 1 17.70 -66.17 -24.64
C MET A 1 18.69 -64.99 -24.67
N GLY A 2 19.30 -64.62 -25.81
CA GLY A 2 20.30 -63.53 -25.87
C GLY A 2 19.74 -62.12 -26.13
N LEU A 3 18.58 -61.98 -26.77
CA LEU A 3 18.03 -60.66 -27.14
C LEU A 3 17.42 -59.88 -25.95
N ILE A 4 16.85 -60.59 -24.97
CA ILE A 4 16.13 -59.99 -23.84
C ILE A 4 17.12 -59.30 -22.87
N CYS A 5 18.30 -59.89 -22.64
CA CYS A 5 19.34 -59.28 -21.80
C CYS A 5 19.87 -57.95 -22.38
N ILE A 6 19.98 -57.83 -23.70
CA ILE A 6 20.51 -56.62 -24.34
C ILE A 6 19.50 -55.47 -24.22
N VAL A 7 18.21 -55.73 -24.42
CA VAL A 7 17.15 -54.72 -24.30
C VAL A 7 17.02 -54.22 -22.85
N VAL A 8 17.14 -55.12 -21.86
CA VAL A 8 17.11 -54.76 -20.43
C VAL A 8 18.36 -53.96 -20.03
N MET A 9 19.55 -54.34 -20.51
CA MET A 9 20.77 -53.55 -20.26
C MET A 9 20.71 -52.17 -20.88
N VAL A 10 20.23 -52.03 -22.12
CA VAL A 10 20.10 -50.73 -22.79
C VAL A 10 19.06 -49.84 -22.12
N SER A 11 17.96 -50.43 -21.62
CA SER A 11 16.92 -49.71 -20.89
C SER A 11 17.42 -49.20 -19.54
N ASN A 12 18.16 -50.03 -18.80
CA ASN A 12 18.79 -49.63 -17.54
C ASN A 12 19.88 -48.56 -17.75
N LEU A 13 20.66 -48.67 -18.84
CA LEU A 13 21.67 -47.67 -19.18
C LEU A 13 21.02 -46.32 -19.50
N ARG A 14 19.90 -46.30 -20.23
CA ARG A 14 19.13 -45.08 -20.51
C ARG A 14 18.56 -44.44 -19.25
N ILE A 15 18.05 -45.24 -18.32
CA ILE A 15 17.52 -44.75 -17.03
C ILE A 15 18.64 -44.13 -16.20
N VAL A 16 19.81 -44.77 -16.14
CA VAL A 16 20.99 -44.22 -15.43
C VAL A 16 21.45 -42.92 -16.07
N ILE A 17 21.49 -42.83 -17.40
CA ILE A 17 21.85 -41.59 -18.11
C ILE A 17 20.84 -40.48 -17.83
N ILE A 18 19.53 -40.77 -17.85
CA ILE A 18 18.48 -39.79 -17.54
C ILE A 18 18.59 -39.30 -16.08
N LEU A 19 18.80 -40.20 -15.13
CA LEU A 19 19.03 -39.85 -13.71
C LEU A 19 20.30 -39.03 -13.51
N SER A 20 21.35 -39.33 -14.27
CA SER A 20 22.61 -38.56 -14.25
C SER A 20 22.40 -37.14 -14.78
N ILE A 21 21.70 -37.00 -15.91
CA ILE A 21 21.38 -35.69 -16.51
C ILE A 21 20.44 -34.90 -15.59
N ALA A 22 19.47 -35.54 -14.96
CA ALA A 22 18.57 -34.89 -13.99
C ALA A 22 19.32 -34.39 -12.76
N ASN A 23 20.25 -35.18 -12.20
CA ASN A 23 21.09 -34.74 -11.08
C ASN A 23 22.02 -33.59 -11.48
N ILE A 24 22.58 -33.62 -12.68
CA ILE A 24 23.40 -32.52 -13.21
C ILE A 24 22.54 -31.24 -13.37
N LEU A 25 21.33 -31.34 -13.92
CA LEU A 25 20.38 -30.22 -14.03
C LEU A 25 19.95 -29.67 -12.66
N LEU A 26 19.75 -30.54 -11.65
CA LEU A 26 19.48 -30.14 -10.27
C LEU A 26 20.70 -29.50 -9.58
N SER A 27 21.92 -29.88 -9.99
CA SER A 27 23.17 -29.27 -9.51
C SER A 27 23.43 -27.90 -10.14
N TYR A 28 22.90 -27.66 -11.34
CA TYR A 28 22.90 -26.37 -12.04
C TYR A 28 21.65 -25.53 -11.79
N ALA A 29 20.67 -26.05 -11.04
CA ALA A 29 19.67 -25.22 -10.39
C ALA A 29 20.39 -24.47 -9.27
N LEU A 30 21.13 -23.44 -9.68
CA LEU A 30 21.52 -22.37 -8.76
C LEU A 30 20.25 -22.02 -8.00
N PRO A 31 20.24 -21.98 -6.66
CA PRO A 31 19.18 -21.28 -5.98
C PRO A 31 19.13 -19.94 -6.68
N TYR A 32 18.00 -19.66 -7.34
CA TYR A 32 17.72 -18.31 -7.79
C TYR A 32 18.01 -17.49 -6.55
N SER A 33 19.09 -16.71 -6.57
CA SER A 33 19.22 -15.73 -5.53
C SER A 33 17.96 -14.92 -5.76
N ASP A 34 17.05 -14.96 -4.80
CA ASP A 34 16.19 -13.83 -4.58
C ASP A 34 17.21 -12.70 -4.42
N SER A 35 17.56 -12.06 -5.53
CA SER A 35 18.12 -10.73 -5.52
C SER A 35 17.08 -10.01 -4.69
N ALA A 36 17.42 -9.73 -3.42
CA ALA A 36 16.51 -9.14 -2.45
C ALA A 36 15.75 -8.07 -3.22
N PRO A 37 14.40 -8.17 -3.30
CA PRO A 37 13.58 -7.52 -4.31
C PRO A 37 14.16 -6.15 -4.50
N GLN A 38 14.74 -5.92 -5.68
CA GLN A 38 15.66 -4.83 -5.99
C GLN A 38 15.26 -3.66 -5.13
N GLN A 39 16.00 -3.43 -4.04
CA GLN A 39 15.60 -2.41 -3.08
C GLN A 39 15.72 -1.10 -3.86
N PHE A 40 14.61 -0.67 -4.46
CA PHE A 40 14.22 0.73 -4.48
C PHE A 40 13.91 1.14 -3.03
N GLY A 41 14.81 0.80 -2.12
CA GLY A 41 14.95 1.38 -0.82
C GLY A 41 15.43 2.77 -1.12
N LEU A 42 14.51 3.72 -1.04
CA LEU A 42 14.82 5.03 -0.53
C LEU A 42 15.97 4.88 0.46
N ILE A 43 17.10 5.52 0.16
CA ILE A 43 18.20 5.73 1.11
C ILE A 43 17.55 5.93 2.47
N TYR A 44 17.93 5.10 3.45
CA TYR A 44 17.44 5.18 4.82
C TYR A 44 18.00 6.47 5.43
N ASP A 45 17.46 7.60 5.00
CA ASP A 45 17.75 8.91 5.49
C ASP A 45 16.78 9.15 6.63
N GLU A 46 17.30 9.10 7.86
CA GLU A 46 16.53 9.40 9.06
C GLU A 46 15.85 10.77 8.97
N LYS A 47 16.45 11.74 8.25
CA LYS A 47 15.81 13.04 8.02
C LYS A 47 14.57 12.90 7.15
N THR A 48 14.63 12.13 6.07
CA THR A 48 13.47 11.81 5.22
C THR A 48 12.41 11.00 5.98
N LYS A 49 12.81 10.07 6.87
CA LYS A 49 11.87 9.32 7.73
C LYS A 49 11.17 10.24 8.73
N CYS A 50 11.92 11.07 9.46
CA CYS A 50 11.38 12.05 10.40
C CYS A 50 10.50 13.10 9.69
N ALA A 51 10.91 13.58 8.52
CA ALA A 51 10.13 14.49 7.69
C ALA A 51 8.82 13.84 7.24
N ARG A 52 8.84 12.56 6.83
CA ARG A 52 7.63 11.81 6.46
C ARG A 52 6.71 11.58 7.66
N GLN A 53 7.25 11.14 8.80
CA GLN A 53 6.46 10.89 10.02
C GLN A 53 5.71 12.13 10.51
N ARG A 54 6.25 13.33 10.29
CA ARG A 54 5.55 14.58 10.58
C ARG A 54 4.20 14.65 9.87
N TYR A 55 4.06 14.05 8.68
CA TYR A 55 2.89 14.13 7.82
C TYR A 55 1.92 12.94 7.96
N ARG A 56 2.28 11.96 8.81
CA ARG A 56 1.42 10.80 9.10
C ARG A 56 0.34 11.24 10.08
N LEU A 57 -0.93 10.96 9.78
CA LEU A 57 -1.97 11.14 10.80
C LEU A 57 -1.74 10.10 11.89
N LYS A 58 -1.76 10.54 13.14
CA LYS A 58 -1.59 9.65 14.28
C LYS A 58 -2.93 9.05 14.63
N HIS A 59 -2.94 7.74 14.85
CA HIS A 59 -4.08 7.08 15.47
C HIS A 59 -4.29 7.70 16.85
N SER A 60 -5.44 8.34 17.06
CA SER A 60 -5.84 8.84 18.36
C SER A 60 -6.36 7.65 19.15
N GLU A 61 -5.60 7.23 20.18
CA GLU A 61 -6.07 6.32 21.21
C GLU A 61 -7.15 7.02 22.04
N GLY A 62 -8.29 7.33 21.42
CA GLY A 62 -9.48 7.79 22.11
C GLY A 62 -10.06 6.68 22.98
N ASN A 63 -11.15 7.01 23.66
CA ASN A 63 -11.90 6.09 24.52
C ASN A 63 -12.11 4.73 23.82
N THR A 64 -11.64 3.63 24.43
CA THR A 64 -11.69 2.27 23.87
C THR A 64 -13.12 1.83 23.55
N SER A 65 -14.12 2.42 24.20
CA SER A 65 -15.55 2.21 23.92
C SER A 65 -16.08 2.92 22.67
N SER A 66 -15.27 3.73 21.98
CA SER A 66 -15.67 4.38 20.73
C SER A 66 -15.89 3.33 19.63
N SER A 67 -16.98 3.47 18.86
CA SER A 67 -17.24 2.66 17.66
C SER A 67 -16.49 3.16 16.41
N VAL A 68 -15.62 4.16 16.57
CA VAL A 68 -14.93 4.86 15.49
C VAL A 68 -13.42 4.91 15.78
N TYR A 69 -12.62 4.63 14.76
CA TYR A 69 -11.19 4.93 14.70
C TYR A 69 -10.98 6.35 14.18
N THR A 70 -10.09 7.09 14.84
CA THR A 70 -9.80 8.49 14.51
C THR A 70 -8.32 8.66 14.25
N TYR A 71 -7.99 9.26 13.12
CA TYR A 71 -6.64 9.70 12.78
C TYR A 71 -6.61 11.22 12.81
N ASP A 72 -5.66 11.79 13.52
CA ASP A 72 -5.54 13.24 13.72
C ASP A 72 -4.18 13.74 13.23
N TYR A 73 -4.20 14.84 12.51
CA TYR A 73 -3.04 15.64 12.18
C TYR A 73 -3.30 17.12 12.45
N HIS A 74 -2.41 17.74 13.22
CA HIS A 74 -2.50 19.15 13.57
C HIS A 74 -1.13 19.82 13.43
N ASP A 75 -1.04 20.83 12.56
CA ASP A 75 0.11 21.72 12.41
C ASP A 75 -0.32 23.17 12.69
N LYS A 76 0.07 23.67 13.86
CA LYS A 76 -0.22 25.04 14.31
C LYS A 76 0.48 26.10 13.46
N ILE A 77 1.62 25.78 12.85
CA ILE A 77 2.44 26.75 12.11
C ILE A 77 1.73 27.11 10.81
N ASP A 78 1.18 26.11 10.13
CA ASP A 78 0.52 26.28 8.83
C ASP A 78 -1.00 26.38 8.93
N GLY A 79 -1.55 26.30 10.16
CA GLY A 79 -2.99 26.31 10.40
C GLY A 79 -3.70 25.11 9.79
N ILE A 80 -3.04 23.95 9.76
CA ILE A 80 -3.58 22.71 9.18
C ILE A 80 -4.12 21.85 10.31
N HIS A 81 -5.38 21.42 10.18
CA HIS A 81 -5.99 20.46 11.08
C HIS A 81 -6.82 19.49 10.25
N VAL A 82 -6.54 18.19 10.35
CA VAL A 82 -7.26 17.15 9.62
C VAL A 82 -7.56 15.98 10.54
N VAL A 83 -8.82 15.60 10.57
CA VAL A 83 -9.34 14.48 11.33
C VAL A 83 -10.02 13.51 10.37
N ILE A 84 -9.57 12.26 10.36
CA ILE A 84 -10.19 11.18 9.60
C ILE A 84 -10.86 10.22 10.55
N SER A 85 -12.15 9.97 10.35
CA SER A 85 -12.96 9.09 11.17
C SER A 85 -13.48 7.90 10.35
N ILE A 86 -13.31 6.69 10.88
CA ILE A 86 -13.71 5.44 10.23
C ILE A 86 -14.44 4.57 11.24
N SER A 87 -15.57 3.97 10.87
CA SER A 87 -16.23 3.00 11.75
C SER A 87 -15.34 1.77 11.95
N LYS A 88 -15.19 1.31 13.20
CA LYS A 88 -14.41 0.09 13.52
C LYS A 88 -14.93 -1.14 12.77
N LYS A 89 -16.26 -1.27 12.65
CA LYS A 89 -16.92 -2.32 11.86
C LYS A 89 -16.48 -2.33 10.39
N ASN A 90 -16.16 -1.17 9.83
CA ASN A 90 -15.68 -1.08 8.45
C ASN A 90 -14.23 -1.56 8.30
N LEU A 91 -13.45 -1.61 9.40
CA LEU A 91 -12.09 -2.11 9.44
C LEU A 91 -11.97 -3.56 9.96
N GLU A 92 -13.09 -4.22 10.21
CA GLU A 92 -13.13 -5.67 10.43
C GLU A 92 -13.03 -6.39 9.08
N PHE A 93 -11.88 -7.00 8.82
CA PHE A 93 -11.64 -7.75 7.59
C PHE A 93 -11.84 -9.24 7.85
N VAL A 94 -12.70 -9.83 7.02
CA VAL A 94 -12.87 -11.28 6.92
C VAL A 94 -12.06 -11.78 5.73
N ASP A 95 -11.55 -13.01 5.81
CA ASP A 95 -10.82 -13.63 4.72
C ASP A 95 -11.82 -14.21 3.70
N ASP A 96 -12.42 -13.32 2.91
CA ASP A 96 -13.45 -13.64 1.93
C ASP A 96 -13.04 -13.26 0.49
N TYR A 97 -11.84 -12.69 0.32
CA TYR A 97 -11.31 -12.20 -0.96
C TYR A 97 -12.25 -11.26 -1.73
N ASN A 98 -13.18 -10.58 -1.04
CA ASN A 98 -14.07 -9.61 -1.66
C ASN A 98 -13.56 -8.19 -1.46
N ILE A 99 -13.62 -7.38 -2.52
CA ILE A 99 -13.27 -5.96 -2.43
C ILE A 99 -14.27 -5.27 -1.50
N LYS A 100 -13.76 -4.74 -0.39
CA LYS A 100 -14.55 -4.01 0.61
C LYS A 100 -14.29 -2.49 0.46
N PRO A 101 -15.33 -1.68 0.26
CA PRO A 101 -15.22 -0.22 0.34
C PRO A 101 -15.22 0.22 1.81
N VAL A 102 -14.15 0.87 2.24
CA VAL A 102 -14.02 1.53 3.53
C VAL A 102 -14.28 3.01 3.35
N LEU A 103 -15.39 3.49 3.90
CA LEU A 103 -15.73 4.92 3.89
C LEU A 103 -15.03 5.64 5.03
N CYS A 104 -14.26 6.66 4.69
CA CYS A 104 -13.55 7.50 5.65
C CYS A 104 -14.12 8.91 5.60
N LEU A 105 -14.61 9.41 6.74
CA LEU A 105 -15.05 10.79 6.89
C LEU A 105 -13.83 11.67 7.17
N VAL A 106 -13.57 12.65 6.32
CA VAL A 106 -12.43 13.57 6.44
C VAL A 106 -12.98 14.94 6.80
N ASN A 107 -12.71 15.38 8.02
CA ASN A 107 -12.98 16.74 8.49
C ASN A 107 -11.67 17.52 8.50
N TYR A 108 -11.63 18.69 7.88
CA TYR A 108 -10.39 19.44 7.77
C TYR A 108 -10.57 20.96 7.77
N SER A 109 -9.51 21.63 8.22
CA SER A 109 -9.29 23.08 8.15
C SER A 109 -7.85 23.32 7.69
N SER A 110 -7.65 24.16 6.69
CA SER A 110 -6.34 24.52 6.18
C SER A 110 -6.37 25.81 5.36
N ASN A 111 -5.37 26.66 5.58
CA ASN A 111 -5.14 27.88 4.78
C ASN A 111 -4.51 27.58 3.41
N VAL A 112 -3.95 26.38 3.23
CA VAL A 112 -3.28 25.92 2.02
C VAL A 112 -3.98 24.68 1.46
N PRO A 113 -3.88 24.40 0.14
CA PRO A 113 -4.43 23.18 -0.40
C PRO A 113 -3.64 21.98 0.13
N LEU A 114 -4.33 20.85 0.33
CA LEU A 114 -3.72 19.64 0.84
C LEU A 114 -3.81 18.51 -0.18
N ALA A 115 -2.82 17.63 -0.19
CA ALA A 115 -2.89 16.33 -0.85
C ALA A 115 -2.93 15.25 0.24
N LEU A 116 -4.09 14.60 0.35
CA LEU A 116 -4.32 13.45 1.22
C LEU A 116 -4.07 12.17 0.42
N SER A 117 -3.28 11.25 0.97
CA SER A 117 -3.05 9.93 0.40
C SER A 117 -3.15 8.86 1.48
N TYR A 118 -3.43 7.63 1.08
CA TYR A 118 -3.59 6.50 1.97
C TYR A 118 -2.80 5.29 1.46
N ASP A 119 -2.37 4.45 2.39
CA ASP A 119 -1.63 3.23 2.15
C ASP A 119 -1.96 2.18 3.22
N LEU A 120 -1.35 0.99 3.10
CA LEU A 120 -1.44 -0.07 4.09
C LEU A 120 -0.12 -0.21 4.86
N ASP A 121 -0.19 -0.33 6.19
CA ASP A 121 0.98 -0.61 7.04
C ASP A 121 1.47 -2.06 6.87
N PHE A 122 0.59 -2.98 6.44
CA PHE A 122 0.90 -4.40 6.29
C PHE A 122 0.31 -5.00 5.01
N THR A 123 1.13 -5.09 3.96
CA THR A 123 0.73 -5.49 2.60
C THR A 123 0.55 -7.00 2.40
N LEU A 124 0.93 -7.81 3.39
CA LEU A 124 0.75 -9.28 3.34
C LEU A 124 -0.68 -9.69 3.70
N SER A 125 -1.38 -8.93 4.56
CA SER A 125 -2.75 -9.24 5.00
C SER A 125 -3.85 -8.61 4.16
N ALA A 126 -3.54 -7.57 3.41
CA ALA A 126 -4.50 -6.84 2.60
C ALA A 126 -3.84 -6.18 1.40
N GLU A 127 -4.61 -5.94 0.35
CA GLU A 127 -4.19 -5.24 -0.86
C GLU A 127 -5.06 -4.01 -1.12
N LEU A 128 -4.42 -2.89 -1.44
CA LEU A 128 -5.08 -1.64 -1.76
C LEU A 128 -5.39 -1.57 -3.26
N ILE A 129 -6.67 -1.61 -3.63
CA ILE A 129 -7.12 -1.69 -5.02
C ILE A 129 -7.09 -0.33 -5.72
N ASN A 130 -7.49 0.74 -5.01
CA ASN A 130 -7.58 2.08 -5.58
C ASN A 130 -6.54 3.02 -4.96
N LYS A 131 -5.25 2.85 -5.26
CA LYS A 131 -4.23 3.82 -4.85
C LYS A 131 -4.51 5.17 -5.49
N SER A 132 -4.84 6.16 -4.65
CA SER A 132 -5.19 7.49 -5.14
C SER A 132 -4.90 8.57 -4.11
N TRP A 133 -4.85 9.80 -4.59
CA TRP A 133 -4.66 10.99 -3.78
C TRP A 133 -5.89 11.87 -3.92
N TYR A 134 -6.23 12.57 -2.84
CA TYR A 134 -7.31 13.55 -2.82
C TYR A 134 -6.71 14.93 -2.65
N TRP A 135 -6.97 15.81 -3.60
CA TRP A 135 -6.70 17.22 -3.45
C TRP A 135 -7.83 17.87 -2.67
N LEU A 136 -7.49 18.53 -1.57
CA LEU A 136 -8.43 19.22 -0.69
C LEU A 136 -8.20 20.73 -0.85
N PRO A 137 -9.21 21.53 -1.24
CA PRO A 137 -9.09 22.98 -1.32
C PRO A 137 -8.86 23.57 0.07
N PRO A 138 -8.20 24.75 0.16
CA PRO A 138 -8.19 25.52 1.41
C PRO A 138 -9.61 25.74 1.93
N SER A 139 -9.82 25.56 3.23
CA SER A 139 -11.10 25.79 3.90
C SER A 139 -10.87 26.10 5.37
N SER A 140 -11.71 26.95 5.96
CA SER A 140 -11.75 27.15 7.41
C SER A 140 -12.40 25.96 8.13
N GLU A 141 -13.31 25.26 7.45
CA GLU A 141 -13.99 24.07 7.94
C GLU A 141 -14.65 23.36 6.76
N ALA A 142 -14.26 22.12 6.49
CA ALA A 142 -14.83 21.32 5.43
C ALA A 142 -14.92 19.85 5.82
N SER A 143 -15.88 19.15 5.23
CA SER A 143 -16.07 17.71 5.40
C SER A 143 -16.23 17.05 4.04
N THR A 144 -15.59 15.89 3.86
CA THR A 144 -15.72 15.08 2.66
C THR A 144 -15.62 13.61 3.00
N ILE A 145 -16.22 12.75 2.18
CA ILE A 145 -16.09 11.30 2.29
C ILE A 145 -15.13 10.82 1.23
N ILE A 146 -14.18 9.96 1.62
CA ILE A 146 -13.33 9.24 0.69
C ILE A 146 -13.60 7.73 0.80
N SER A 147 -13.51 7.03 -0.31
CA SER A 147 -13.68 5.57 -0.35
C SER A 147 -12.35 4.89 -0.64
N VAL A 148 -11.96 4.00 0.27
CA VAL A 148 -10.75 3.19 0.18
C VAL A 148 -11.15 1.75 -0.10
N HIS A 149 -10.74 1.20 -1.23
CA HIS A 149 -11.09 -0.15 -1.66
C HIS A 149 -9.97 -1.12 -1.29
N ILE A 150 -10.29 -2.06 -0.42
CA ILE A 150 -9.33 -3.02 0.13
C ILE A 150 -9.78 -4.43 -0.22
N LEU A 151 -8.85 -5.23 -0.70
CA LEU A 151 -9.01 -6.67 -0.83
C LEU A 151 -8.33 -7.34 0.37
N PRO A 152 -9.10 -7.91 1.31
CA PRO A 152 -8.54 -8.66 2.42
C PRO A 152 -7.97 -9.99 1.94
N LYS A 153 -6.78 -10.36 2.43
CA LYS A 153 -6.11 -11.65 2.17
C LYS A 153 -5.93 -12.50 3.43
N LEU A 154 -5.99 -11.87 4.60
CA LEU A 154 -5.91 -12.48 5.92
C LEU A 154 -6.85 -11.73 6.87
N LEU A 155 -7.30 -12.43 7.92
CA LEU A 155 -8.06 -11.83 9.01
C LEU A 155 -7.23 -10.79 9.77
N GLY A 156 -7.88 -9.69 10.15
CA GLY A 156 -7.34 -8.76 11.12
C GLY A 156 -8.09 -7.43 11.15
N LEU A 157 -7.50 -6.50 11.88
CA LEU A 157 -8.07 -5.20 12.18
C LEU A 157 -7.11 -4.11 11.73
N ASP A 158 -7.66 -3.10 11.07
CA ASP A 158 -7.03 -1.82 10.75
C ASP A 158 -5.59 -1.89 10.18
N TYR A 159 -5.50 -1.85 8.86
CA TYR A 159 -4.23 -1.76 8.14
C TYR A 159 -3.96 -0.37 7.58
N LEU A 160 -4.84 0.62 7.80
CA LEU A 160 -4.83 1.86 7.03
C LEU A 160 -3.91 2.92 7.63
N VAL A 161 -3.17 3.57 6.74
CA VAL A 161 -2.35 4.74 7.06
C VAL A 161 -2.74 5.88 6.16
N PHE A 162 -2.83 7.07 6.74
CA PHE A 162 -3.10 8.31 6.03
C PHE A 162 -1.89 9.24 6.11
N TRP A 163 -1.65 9.97 5.02
CA TRP A 163 -0.58 10.95 4.89
C TRP A 163 -1.12 12.23 4.27
N ILE A 164 -0.68 13.38 4.80
CA ILE A 164 -1.06 14.70 4.30
C ILE A 164 0.17 15.50 3.94
N ARG A 165 0.10 16.27 2.86
CA ARG A 165 1.11 17.28 2.54
C ARG A 165 0.46 18.51 1.93
N LYS A 166 1.20 19.61 1.91
CA LYS A 166 0.80 20.79 1.14
C LYS A 166 0.77 20.43 -0.36
N ALA A 167 -0.28 20.85 -1.04
CA ALA A 167 -0.43 20.74 -2.47
C ALA A 167 -0.34 22.12 -3.12
N LYS A 168 -0.02 22.15 -4.41
CA LYS A 168 -0.09 23.38 -5.19
C LYS A 168 -1.55 23.81 -5.35
N ARG A 169 -1.77 25.12 -5.32
CA ARG A 169 -3.07 25.71 -5.64
C ARG A 169 -3.39 25.43 -7.11
N ASN A 170 -4.55 24.83 -7.36
CA ASN A 170 -5.10 24.71 -8.71
C ASN A 170 -6.37 25.57 -8.78
N PRO A 171 -6.39 26.65 -9.58
CA PRO A 171 -7.56 27.55 -9.66
C PRO A 171 -8.78 26.90 -10.30
N GLN A 172 -8.64 25.73 -10.93
CA GLN A 172 -9.75 24.98 -11.51
C GLN A 172 -10.46 24.07 -10.50
N TYR A 173 -9.84 23.79 -9.35
CA TYR A 173 -10.40 22.90 -8.34
C TYR A 173 -10.98 23.71 -7.18
N ASN A 174 -12.30 23.60 -7.02
CA ASN A 174 -13.06 24.32 -5.98
C ASN A 174 -13.65 23.35 -4.94
N SER A 175 -13.47 22.05 -5.13
CA SER A 175 -13.97 20.98 -4.27
C SER A 175 -12.92 19.87 -4.12
N PRO A 176 -13.05 19.00 -3.11
CA PRO A 176 -12.23 17.79 -3.01
C PRO A 176 -12.23 17.04 -4.34
N THR A 177 -11.04 16.77 -4.87
CA THR A 177 -10.85 16.18 -6.20
C THR A 177 -9.96 14.95 -6.12
N HIS A 178 -10.43 13.85 -6.70
CA HIS A 178 -9.73 12.56 -6.71
C HIS A 178 -8.71 12.51 -7.85
N TRP A 179 -7.49 12.07 -7.56
CA TRP A 179 -6.39 11.87 -8.51
C TRP A 179 -5.88 10.43 -8.44
N PHE A 180 -5.83 9.73 -9.58
CA PHE A 180 -5.30 8.38 -9.62
C PHE A 180 -3.76 8.39 -9.54
N HIS A 181 -3.18 7.46 -8.78
CA HIS A 181 -1.73 7.38 -8.58
C HIS A 181 -0.94 7.08 -9.87
N ASN A 182 -1.60 6.55 -10.90
CA ASN A 182 -1.00 6.13 -12.16
C ASN A 182 -0.95 7.20 -13.26
N ASP A 183 -1.44 8.42 -13.02
CA ASP A 183 -1.29 9.46 -14.02
C ASP A 183 0.13 10.04 -13.94
N SER A 184 1.02 9.49 -14.78
CA SER A 184 2.34 9.95 -15.26
C SER A 184 3.24 10.83 -14.36
N ASP A 185 4.56 10.64 -14.47
CA ASP A 185 5.58 11.50 -13.81
C ASP A 185 5.45 13.01 -14.10
N SER A 186 4.63 13.42 -15.08
CA SER A 186 4.30 14.81 -15.37
C SER A 186 3.48 15.48 -14.24
N LEU A 187 2.54 14.77 -13.60
CA LEU A 187 1.74 15.32 -12.52
C LEU A 187 2.54 15.41 -11.21
N LYS A 188 3.47 14.48 -10.97
CA LYS A 188 4.41 14.60 -9.84
C LYS A 188 5.17 15.94 -9.88
N LYS A 189 5.66 16.36 -11.06
CA LYS A 189 6.37 17.65 -11.20
C LYS A 189 5.45 18.87 -11.12
N GLN A 190 4.17 18.73 -11.47
CA GLN A 190 3.23 19.85 -11.46
C GLN A 190 2.80 20.29 -10.06
N TYR A 191 2.87 19.40 -9.07
CA TYR A 191 2.36 19.63 -7.72
C TYR A 191 3.40 19.53 -6.60
N PHE A 192 4.58 18.96 -6.85
CA PHE A 192 5.67 18.87 -5.88
C PHE A 192 6.93 19.50 -6.48
N SER A 193 7.21 20.72 -6.00
CA SER A 193 8.48 21.43 -6.16
C SER A 193 8.82 22.06 -4.82
#